data_AF-A0A7C5T2F0-F1
#
_entry.id   AF-A0A7C5T2F0-F1
#
_cell.length_a   1.000
_cell.length_b   1.000
_cell.length_c   1.000
_cell.angle_alpha   90.00
_cell.angle_beta   90.00
_cell.angle_gamma   90.00
#
_symmetry.space_group_name_H-M   'P 1'
#
loop_
_entity.id
_entity.type
_entity.pdbx_description
1 polymer ?
#
loop_
_entity_poly.entity_id
_entity_poly.type
_entity_poly.pdbx_seq_one_letter_code
_entity_poly.pdbx_strand_id
1 'polypeptide(L)'
;MAELTGPRNYVAVIENATAELRVRLEAEEWAVATEEMGPGRLSVTLEEVGRARLFQIVAEEGGLVLELRPRTHTLEEIYLRYFQE
;
A
#
# COMPACT_ATOMS: atom_id res chain seq x y z
N MET A 1 4.47 -26.42 -9.55
CA MET A 1 4.84 -25.00 -9.34
C MET A 1 3.55 -24.29 -8.96
N ALA A 2 3.27 -24.12 -7.67
CA ALA A 2 2.07 -23.42 -7.24
C ALA A 2 2.22 -21.94 -7.63
N GLU A 3 1.36 -21.46 -8.53
CA GLU A 3 1.30 -20.02 -8.83
C GLU A 3 0.87 -19.27 -7.57
N LEU A 4 1.60 -18.21 -7.26
CA LEU A 4 1.31 -17.29 -6.16
C LEU A 4 0.05 -16.50 -6.49
N THR A 5 -1.13 -17.10 -6.33
CA THR A 5 -2.44 -16.50 -6.61
C THR A 5 -3.02 -15.74 -5.40
N GLY A 6 -2.17 -15.08 -4.61
CA GLY A 6 -2.65 -14.09 -3.65
C GLY A 6 -3.02 -12.77 -4.35
N PRO A 7 -3.90 -11.93 -3.79
CA PRO A 7 -4.11 -10.59 -4.30
C PRO A 7 -2.76 -9.86 -4.37
N ARG A 8 -2.45 -9.29 -5.54
CA ARG A 8 -1.19 -8.58 -5.76
C ARG A 8 -1.26 -7.24 -5.02
N ASN A 9 -0.70 -7.22 -3.83
CA ASN A 9 -0.58 -6.00 -3.06
C ASN A 9 0.66 -5.22 -3.46
N TYR A 10 0.57 -3.91 -3.36
CA TYR A 10 1.64 -2.96 -3.57
C TYR A 10 1.89 -2.19 -2.28
N VAL A 11 3.08 -1.62 -2.17
CA VAL A 11 3.43 -0.65 -1.14
C VAL A 11 3.82 0.64 -1.84
N ALA A 12 3.18 1.73 -1.43
CA ALA A 12 3.48 3.08 -1.88
C ALA A 12 4.07 3.90 -0.74
N VAL A 13 5.06 4.73 -1.06
CA VAL A 13 5.60 5.74 -0.14
C VAL A 13 5.19 7.12 -0.66
N ILE A 14 4.55 7.90 0.20
CA ILE A 14 4.01 9.23 -0.11
C ILE A 14 4.73 10.26 0.76
N GLU A 15 5.08 11.39 0.14
CA GLU A 15 5.60 12.59 0.79
C GLU A 15 4.57 13.72 0.72
N ASN A 16 4.72 14.71 1.61
CA ASN A 16 3.74 15.76 1.87
C ASN A 16 2.35 15.22 2.24
N ALA A 17 2.34 14.10 2.98
CA ALA A 17 1.10 13.50 3.44
C ALA A 17 0.48 14.34 4.56
N THR A 18 -0.68 14.93 4.28
CA THR A 18 -1.51 15.64 5.26
C THR A 18 -2.39 14.66 6.05
N ALA A 19 -2.97 15.14 7.16
CA ALA A 19 -3.92 14.35 7.93
C ALA A 19 -5.17 14.01 7.09
N GLU A 20 -5.62 14.96 6.26
CA GLU A 20 -6.74 14.80 5.35
C GLU A 20 -6.46 13.73 4.28
N LEU A 21 -5.27 13.75 3.66
CA LEU A 21 -4.85 12.73 2.70
C LEU A 21 -4.84 11.34 3.36
N ARG A 22 -4.31 11.23 4.57
CA ARG A 22 -4.31 9.96 5.32
C ARG A 22 -5.73 9.45 5.55
N VAL A 23 -6.62 10.26 6.10
CA VAL A 23 -8.01 9.89 6.37
C VAL A 23 -8.73 9.46 5.09
N ARG A 24 -8.50 10.19 3.99
CA ARG A 24 -9.09 9.86 2.69
C ARG A 24 -8.60 8.52 2.17
N LEU A 25 -7.31 8.23 2.27
CA LEU A 25 -6.74 6.94 1.85
C LEU A 25 -7.21 5.78 2.73
N GLU A 26 -7.34 5.98 4.05
CA GLU A 26 -7.87 4.97 4.98
C GLU A 26 -9.35 4.64 4.74
N ALA A 27 -10.09 5.53 4.08
CA ALA A 27 -11.50 5.30 3.73
C ALA A 27 -11.69 4.51 2.42
N GLU A 28 -10.63 4.26 1.66
CA GLU A 28 -10.71 3.56 0.38
C GLU A 28 -10.70 2.04 0.58
N GLU A 29 -11.64 1.32 -0.05
CA GLU A 29 -11.75 -0.15 0.10
C GLU A 29 -10.51 -0.90 -0.41
N TRP A 30 -9.79 -0.34 -1.36
CA TRP A 30 -8.55 -0.92 -1.91
C TRP A 30 -7.32 -0.68 -1.03
N ALA A 31 -7.42 0.18 0.00
CA ALA A 31 -6.34 0.45 0.93
C ALA A 31 -6.34 -0.60 2.05
N VAL A 32 -5.27 -1.40 2.10
CA VAL A 32 -5.11 -2.50 3.05
C VAL A 32 -4.56 -2.00 4.39
N ALA A 33 -3.59 -1.08 4.34
CA ALA A 33 -2.97 -0.51 5.53
C ALA A 33 -2.34 0.84 5.21
N THR A 34 -2.35 1.75 6.19
CA THR A 34 -1.74 3.07 6.10
C THR A 34 -0.91 3.31 7.36
N GLU A 35 0.38 3.60 7.19
CA GLU A 35 1.36 3.72 8.29
C GLU A 35 2.15 5.02 8.18
N GLU A 36 2.27 5.74 9.29
CA GLU A 36 3.05 6.98 9.33
C GLU A 36 4.55 6.67 9.50
N MET A 37 5.37 7.14 8.55
CA MET A 37 6.82 6.89 8.54
C MET A 37 7.63 8.04 9.15
N GLY A 38 6.97 9.14 9.49
CA GLY A 38 7.56 10.38 9.98
C GLY A 38 6.80 11.60 9.49
N PRO A 39 7.22 12.82 9.87
CA PRO A 39 6.52 14.04 9.51
C PRO A 39 6.30 14.17 8.00
N GLY A 40 5.04 14.20 7.58
CA GLY A 40 4.66 14.33 6.17
C GLY A 40 4.97 13.12 5.30
N ARG A 41 5.27 11.94 5.88
CA ARG A 41 5.53 10.71 5.14
C ARG A 41 4.59 9.57 5.55
N LEU A 42 4.04 8.93 4.53
CA LEU A 42 3.04 7.87 4.69
C LEU A 42 3.45 6.65 3.84
N SER A 43 3.34 5.46 4.41
CA SER A 43 3.37 4.19 3.69
C SER A 43 1.94 3.71 3.53
N VAL A 44 1.57 3.29 2.32
CA VAL A 44 0.25 2.73 2.03
C VAL A 44 0.41 1.38 1.37
N THR A 45 -0.15 0.35 1.99
CA THR A 45 -0.33 -0.96 1.36
C THR A 45 -1.69 -0.95 0.65
N LEU A 46 -1.69 -1.31 -0.63
CA LEU A 46 -2.88 -1.25 -1.47
C LEU A 46 -3.01 -2.47 -2.39
N GLU A 47 -4.25 -2.77 -2.76
CA GLU A 47 -4.53 -3.73 -3.82
C GLU A 47 -4.18 -3.18 -5.21
N GLU A 48 -3.95 -4.06 -6.18
CA GLU A 48 -3.60 -3.70 -7.56
C GLU A 48 -4.63 -2.74 -8.20
N VAL A 49 -5.92 -2.94 -7.91
CA VAL A 49 -7.03 -2.10 -8.41
C VAL A 49 -6.95 -0.66 -7.92
N GLY A 50 -6.32 -0.43 -6.76
CA GLY A 50 -6.17 0.87 -6.13
C GLY A 50 -5.08 1.75 -6.73
N ARG A 51 -4.19 1.20 -7.57
CA ARG A 51 -2.98 1.92 -8.04
C ARG A 51 -3.29 3.25 -8.71
N ALA A 52 -4.22 3.25 -9.68
CA ALA A 52 -4.56 4.48 -10.40
C ALA A 52 -5.27 5.50 -9.49
N ARG A 53 -6.14 5.02 -8.59
CA ARG A 53 -6.86 5.86 -7.62
C ARG A 53 -5.93 6.50 -6.60
N LEU A 54 -4.93 5.76 -6.12
CA LEU A 54 -3.90 6.29 -5.24
C LEU A 54 -3.22 7.52 -5.84
N PHE A 55 -2.72 7.44 -7.08
CA PHE A 55 -2.05 8.59 -7.72
C PHE A 55 -2.98 9.78 -7.87
N GLN A 56 -4.26 9.54 -8.22
CA GLN A 56 -5.25 10.60 -8.35
C GLN A 56 -5.47 11.31 -7.01
N ILE A 57 -5.77 10.56 -5.95
CA ILE A 57 -6.03 11.13 -4.61
C ILE A 57 -4.81 11.88 -4.10
N VAL A 58 -3.62 11.28 -4.20
CA VAL A 58 -2.37 11.91 -3.74
C VAL A 58 -2.12 13.22 -4.48
N ALA A 59 -2.32 13.26 -5.80
CA ALA A 59 -2.14 14.48 -6.58
C ALA A 59 -3.19 15.56 -6.25
N GLU A 60 -4.46 15.18 -6.03
CA GLU A 60 -5.53 16.10 -5.65
C GLU A 60 -5.27 16.77 -4.29
N GLU A 61 -4.71 16.03 -3.34
CA GLU A 61 -4.37 16.53 -2.00
C GLU A 61 -2.97 17.18 -1.92
N GLY A 62 -2.25 17.29 -3.05
CA GLY A 62 -0.93 17.93 -3.12
C GLY A 62 0.23 17.09 -2.57
N GLY A 63 0.03 15.79 -2.36
CA GLY A 63 1.08 14.83 -2.01
C GLY A 63 1.91 14.38 -3.21
N LEU A 64 2.99 13.64 -2.94
CA LEU A 64 3.85 13.06 -3.97
C LEU A 64 4.11 11.59 -3.69
N VAL A 65 3.81 10.71 -4.66
CA VAL A 65 4.21 9.30 -4.58
C VAL A 65 5.69 9.19 -4.96
N LEU A 66 6.52 8.83 -3.99
CA LEU A 66 7.96 8.64 -4.16
C LEU A 66 8.30 7.25 -4.72
N GLU A 67 7.54 6.24 -4.29
CA GLU A 67 7.76 4.85 -4.66
C GLU A 67 6.43 4.14 -4.77
N LEU A 68 6.31 3.22 -5.73
CA LEU A 68 5.26 2.22 -5.79
C LEU A 68 5.88 0.90 -6.26
N ARG A 69 5.86 -0.11 -5.39
CA ARG A 69 6.42 -1.43 -5.69
C ARG A 69 5.49 -2.56 -5.27
N PRO A 70 5.56 -3.74 -5.91
CA PRO A 70 4.91 -4.93 -5.39
C PRO A 70 5.36 -5.22 -3.96
N ARG A 71 4.44 -5.67 -3.10
CA ARG A 71 4.76 -6.08 -1.73
C ARG A 71 5.52 -7.41 -1.78
N THR A 72 6.82 -7.37 -1.50
CA THR A 72 7.62 -8.58 -1.31
C THR A 72 7.15 -9.29 -0.04
N HIS A 73 6.75 -10.56 -0.17
CA HIS A 73 6.31 -11.34 0.99
C HIS A 73 7.53 -11.70 1.86
N THR A 74 7.35 -11.72 3.17
CA THR A 74 8.40 -12.18 4.10
C THR A 74 8.54 -13.70 4.02
N LEU A 75 9.70 -14.23 4.43
CA LEU A 75 9.90 -15.68 4.54
C LEU A 75 8.90 -16.33 5.50
N GLU A 76 8.48 -15.62 6.54
CA GLU A 76 7.46 -16.06 7.50
C GLU A 76 6.07 -16.18 6.85
N GLU A 77 5.66 -15.19 6.05
CA GLU A 77 4.39 -15.25 5.28
C GLU A 77 4.39 -16.38 4.27
N ILE A 78 5.54 -16.62 3.62
CA ILE A 78 5.72 -17.78 2.74
C ILE A 78 5.64 -19.08 3.57
N TYR A 79 6.30 -19.12 4.73
CA TYR A 79 6.33 -20.30 5.59
C TYR A 79 4.93 -20.68 6.10
N LEU A 80 4.20 -19.72 6.68
CA LEU A 80 2.83 -19.92 7.18
C LEU A 80 1.88 -20.40 6.08
N ARG A 81 2.07 -19.93 4.84
CA ARG A 81 1.21 -20.30 3.71
C ARG A 81 1.45 -21.70 3.17
N TYR A 82 2.65 -22.28 3.34
CA TYR A 82 3.04 -23.54 2.73
C TYR A 82 3.37 -24.67 3.72
N PHE A 83 3.60 -24.36 5.00
CA PHE A 83 4.15 -25.32 5.97
C PHE A 83 3.34 -25.43 7.28
N GLN A 84 2.19 -24.76 7.37
CA GLN A 84 1.18 -25.05 8.40
C GLN A 84 0.03 -25.88 7.79
N GLU A 85 0.25 -27.19 7.68
CA GLU A 85 -0.82 -28.21 7.64
C GLU A 85 -0.89 -28.91 9.00
#